data_AF-A0A1I1BJJ3-F1
#
_entry.id   AF-A0A1I1BJJ3-F1
#
_cell.length_a   1.000
_cell.length_b   1.000
_cell.length_c   1.000
_cell.angle_alpha   90.00
_cell.angle_beta   90.00
_cell.angle_gamma   90.00
#
_symmetry.space_group_name_H-M   'P 1'
#
loop_
_entity.id
_entity.type
_entity.pdbx_description
1 polymer ?
#
loop_
_entity_poly.entity_id
_entity_poly.type
_entity_poly.pdbx_seq_one_letter_code
_entity_poly.pdbx_strand_id
1 'polypeptide(L)'
;MATEHRPVRAEGDAVNRITSWVVAAAVIGLIGFFAAMQPWRSTSDLARSIAGSLRESSVHVAEDAPGLVNPDRARTVIGDRAIVAAILGTAPLQEYADSDQPNRDLCKDIAELAPTNLVIVFAADKDGEYDSAYCNGPDFPDPTQTDEDADRFALGVIIAAETAWSYRTTETDRTPEIEEYVLAFDAEAGEQYGKLPRRGTVPDLPTFGRLALTAAAMVACTVVLFLILRSAALAARRKARTERARSRLRSALDARLNRLADIVLHEPGAANAEAAQRYVETLHRFREADERGQLDEVRAEVDELEKELRR
;
A
#
# COMPACT_ATOMS: atom_id res chain seq x y z
N MET A 1 35.71 36.20 -42.38
CA MET A 1 35.74 34.76 -42.06
C MET A 1 35.28 34.61 -40.62
N ALA A 2 34.01 34.26 -40.43
CA ALA A 2 33.41 34.07 -39.12
C ALA A 2 33.11 32.58 -38.95
N THR A 3 33.74 31.96 -37.96
CA THR A 3 33.56 30.55 -37.59
C THR A 3 32.36 30.41 -36.66
N GLU A 4 31.34 29.72 -37.14
CA GLU A 4 30.08 29.47 -36.45
C GLU A 4 30.25 28.26 -35.51
N HIS A 5 30.20 28.51 -34.20
CA HIS A 5 30.23 27.48 -33.16
C HIS A 5 28.82 26.87 -32.99
N ARG A 6 28.64 25.61 -33.35
CA ARG A 6 27.45 24.82 -32.98
C ARG A 6 27.63 24.18 -31.59
N PRO A 7 26.68 24.33 -30.65
CA PRO A 7 26.74 23.66 -29.36
C PRO A 7 26.24 22.21 -29.46
N VAL A 8 27.08 21.27 -29.01
CA VAL A 8 26.73 19.87 -28.73
C VAL A 8 26.14 19.83 -27.32
N ARG A 9 24.81 19.89 -27.20
CA ARG A 9 24.11 19.74 -25.91
C ARG A 9 22.70 19.20 -26.15
N ALA A 10 22.57 17.90 -26.36
CA ALA A 10 21.25 17.26 -26.47
C ALA A 10 21.18 15.84 -25.88
N GLU A 11 22.29 15.15 -25.63
CA GLU A 11 22.26 13.74 -25.17
C GLU A 11 22.11 13.57 -23.64
N GLY A 12 22.34 14.61 -22.84
CA GLY A 12 22.22 14.53 -21.37
C GLY A 12 20.78 14.49 -20.83
N ASP A 13 19.83 15.12 -21.53
CA ASP A 13 18.46 15.31 -21.02
C ASP A 13 17.56 14.09 -21.23
N ALA A 14 17.86 13.27 -22.24
CA ALA A 14 17.07 12.08 -22.56
C ALA A 14 17.22 10.98 -21.50
N VAL A 15 18.43 10.81 -20.94
CA VAL A 15 18.69 9.79 -19.91
C VAL A 15 18.02 10.15 -18.59
N ASN A 16 18.04 11.43 -18.19
CA ASN A 16 17.40 11.89 -16.95
C ASN A 16 15.87 11.78 -16.98
N ARG A 17 15.24 11.96 -18.14
CA ARG A 17 13.79 11.74 -18.28
C ARG A 17 13.42 10.27 -18.12
N ILE A 18 14.15 9.35 -18.74
CA ILE A 18 13.83 7.92 -18.64
C ILE A 18 13.96 7.42 -17.19
N THR A 19 14.98 7.88 -16.45
CA THR A 19 15.16 7.49 -15.04
C THR A 19 14.06 8.04 -14.13
N SER A 20 13.61 9.28 -14.34
CA SER A 20 12.52 9.87 -13.53
C SER A 20 11.17 9.19 -13.74
N TRP A 21 10.84 8.77 -14.97
CA TRP A 21 9.61 8.01 -15.24
C TRP A 21 9.60 6.62 -14.59
N VAL A 22 10.74 5.93 -14.57
CA VAL A 22 10.85 4.62 -13.92
C VAL A 22 10.71 4.74 -12.40
N VAL A 23 11.32 5.77 -11.79
CA VAL A 23 11.16 6.03 -10.36
C VAL A 23 9.71 6.41 -10.03
N ALA A 24 9.08 7.27 -10.82
CA ALA A 24 7.67 7.61 -10.63
C ALA A 24 6.76 6.38 -10.71
N ALA A 25 6.96 5.50 -11.70
CA ALA A 25 6.22 4.26 -11.82
C ALA A 25 6.46 3.30 -10.63
N ALA A 26 7.69 3.21 -10.13
CA ALA A 26 8.02 2.40 -8.97
C ALA A 26 7.37 2.94 -7.69
N VAL A 27 7.37 4.28 -7.49
CA VAL A 27 6.72 4.93 -6.35
C VAL A 27 5.20 4.73 -6.41
N ILE A 28 4.58 4.94 -7.57
CA ILE A 28 3.14 4.69 -7.77
C ILE A 28 2.80 3.21 -7.52
N GLY A 29 3.65 2.29 -8.01
CA GLY A 29 3.48 0.86 -7.76
C GLY A 29 3.63 0.49 -6.29
N LEU A 30 4.56 1.10 -5.57
CA LEU A 30 4.76 0.89 -4.13
C LEU A 30 3.58 1.43 -3.32
N ILE A 31 3.10 2.64 -3.64
CA ILE A 31 1.91 3.24 -3.02
C ILE A 31 0.68 2.36 -3.28
N GLY A 32 0.49 1.90 -4.53
CA GLY A 32 -0.58 0.99 -4.89
C GLY A 32 -0.48 -0.35 -4.15
N PHE A 33 0.73 -0.90 -3.99
CA PHE A 33 0.96 -2.11 -3.21
C PHE A 33 0.63 -1.93 -1.74
N PHE A 34 1.06 -0.84 -1.09
CA PHE A 34 0.74 -0.58 0.31
C PHE A 34 -0.75 -0.26 0.52
N ALA A 35 -1.38 0.47 -0.39
CA ALA A 35 -2.83 0.69 -0.37
C ALA A 35 -3.60 -0.63 -0.53
N ALA A 36 -3.12 -1.54 -1.38
CA ALA A 36 -3.68 -2.87 -1.53
C ALA A 36 -3.32 -3.85 -0.40
N MET A 37 -2.29 -3.56 0.41
CA MET A 37 -1.80 -4.40 1.51
C MET A 37 -2.14 -3.84 2.89
N GLN A 38 -2.95 -2.77 3.00
CA GLN A 38 -3.64 -2.51 4.25
C GLN A 38 -4.33 -3.81 4.68
N PRO A 39 -4.26 -4.19 5.97
CA PRO A 39 -4.77 -5.48 6.41
C PRO A 39 -6.19 -5.59 5.92
N TRP A 40 -6.42 -6.50 4.97
CA TRP A 40 -7.75 -6.88 4.57
C TRP A 40 -8.34 -7.49 5.83
N ARG A 41 -9.04 -6.69 6.65
CA ARG A 41 -10.09 -7.26 7.49
C ARG A 41 -11.02 -7.90 6.49
N SER A 42 -10.84 -9.20 6.32
CA SER A 42 -11.72 -9.99 5.50
C SER A 42 -13.05 -9.96 6.20
N THR A 43 -13.93 -9.06 5.77
CA THR A 43 -15.30 -9.01 6.29
C THR A 43 -15.88 -10.40 6.19
N SER A 44 -16.46 -10.88 7.30
CA SER A 44 -16.87 -12.26 7.44
C SER A 44 -17.88 -12.67 6.35
N ASP A 45 -17.94 -13.96 5.99
CA ASP A 45 -18.89 -14.46 4.98
C ASP A 45 -20.34 -14.21 5.44
N LEU A 46 -20.59 -14.38 6.75
CA LEU A 46 -21.86 -14.05 7.39
C LEU A 46 -22.24 -12.58 7.20
N ALA A 47 -21.35 -11.64 7.54
CA ALA A 47 -21.61 -10.20 7.38
C ALA A 47 -21.90 -9.82 5.92
N ARG A 48 -21.17 -10.42 4.97
CA ARG A 48 -21.40 -10.22 3.53
C ARG A 48 -22.76 -10.74 3.06
N SER A 49 -23.18 -11.90 3.56
CA SER A 49 -24.51 -12.45 3.28
C SER A 49 -25.62 -11.55 3.82
N ILE A 50 -25.50 -11.09 5.07
CA ILE A 50 -26.45 -10.19 5.72
C ILE A 50 -26.55 -8.88 4.93
N ALA A 51 -25.41 -8.23 4.65
CA ALA A 51 -25.37 -6.99 3.87
C ALA A 51 -26.00 -7.16 2.48
N GLY A 52 -25.80 -8.32 1.83
CA GLY A 52 -26.46 -8.66 0.57
C GLY A 52 -27.98 -8.53 0.64
N SER A 53 -28.60 -9.05 1.70
CA SER A 53 -30.05 -8.94 1.89
C SER A 53 -30.52 -7.53 2.31
N LEU A 54 -29.67 -6.78 3.02
CA LEU A 54 -29.96 -5.42 3.48
C LEU A 54 -30.03 -4.39 2.34
N ARG A 55 -29.58 -4.78 1.14
CA ARG A 55 -29.79 -3.99 -0.09
C ARG A 55 -31.26 -3.85 -0.43
N GLU A 56 -32.02 -4.93 -0.26
CA GLU A 56 -33.41 -5.01 -0.69
C GLU A 56 -34.37 -4.62 0.44
N SER A 57 -34.00 -4.95 1.69
CA SER A 57 -34.84 -4.78 2.89
C SER A 57 -34.08 -4.02 3.99
N SER A 58 -34.77 -3.28 4.84
CA SER A 58 -34.14 -2.64 6.01
C SER A 58 -33.82 -3.67 7.11
N VAL A 59 -34.39 -4.86 7.02
CA VAL A 59 -34.24 -5.93 8.01
C VAL A 59 -33.85 -7.24 7.34
N HIS A 60 -32.72 -7.81 7.78
CA HIS A 60 -32.32 -9.19 7.55
C HIS A 60 -32.83 -10.09 8.68
N VAL A 61 -33.25 -11.30 8.35
CA VAL A 61 -33.72 -12.29 9.34
C VAL A 61 -33.10 -13.64 8.99
N ALA A 62 -32.38 -14.24 9.93
CA ALA A 62 -31.88 -15.61 9.79
C ALA A 62 -33.03 -16.62 9.95
N GLU A 63 -32.89 -17.80 9.33
CA GLU A 63 -33.92 -18.85 9.37
C GLU A 63 -34.19 -19.38 10.78
N ASP A 64 -33.20 -19.32 11.66
CA ASP A 64 -33.23 -19.80 13.05
C ASP A 64 -33.47 -18.68 14.09
N ALA A 65 -33.91 -17.50 13.65
CA ALA A 65 -34.22 -16.40 14.55
C ALA A 65 -35.30 -16.78 15.58
N PRO A 66 -35.15 -16.45 16.88
CA PRO A 66 -36.02 -16.94 17.95
C PRO A 66 -37.42 -16.32 17.99
N GLY A 67 -37.73 -15.38 17.09
CA GLY A 67 -39.02 -14.68 17.06
C GLY A 67 -39.21 -13.62 18.14
N LEU A 68 -38.15 -13.25 18.89
CA LEU A 68 -38.18 -12.19 19.91
C LEU A 68 -38.35 -10.80 19.31
N VAL A 69 -37.93 -10.60 18.06
CA VAL A 69 -38.13 -9.35 17.32
C VAL A 69 -39.08 -9.64 16.17
N ASN A 70 -40.17 -8.88 16.06
CA ASN A 70 -41.09 -8.97 14.93
C ASN A 70 -40.49 -8.29 13.69
N PRO A 71 -40.10 -9.04 12.64
CA PRO A 71 -39.36 -8.48 11.52
C PRO A 71 -40.23 -7.59 10.62
N ASP A 72 -41.51 -7.89 10.45
CA ASP A 72 -42.41 -7.10 9.61
C ASP A 72 -42.72 -5.75 10.26
N ARG A 73 -42.88 -5.76 11.58
CA ARG A 73 -43.01 -4.54 12.36
C ARG A 73 -41.73 -3.71 12.29
N ALA A 74 -40.56 -4.34 12.47
CA ALA A 74 -39.27 -3.68 12.36
C ALA A 74 -39.07 -3.02 10.99
N ARG A 75 -39.38 -3.72 9.88
CA ARG A 75 -39.32 -3.16 8.52
C ARG A 75 -40.22 -1.93 8.37
N THR A 76 -41.44 -2.02 8.89
CA THR A 76 -42.43 -0.95 8.83
C THR A 76 -41.97 0.28 9.59
N VAL A 77 -41.46 0.08 10.81
CA VAL A 77 -41.05 1.18 11.68
C VAL A 77 -39.78 1.83 11.17
N ILE A 78 -38.77 1.05 10.74
CA ILE A 78 -37.53 1.59 10.15
C ILE A 78 -37.83 2.34 8.85
N GLY A 79 -38.60 1.74 7.93
CA GLY A 79 -38.95 2.38 6.66
C GLY A 79 -37.72 2.71 5.79
N ASP A 80 -37.60 3.97 5.38
CA ASP A 80 -36.53 4.49 4.52
C ASP A 80 -35.40 5.22 5.28
N ARG A 81 -35.43 5.21 6.62
CA ARG A 81 -34.41 5.83 7.48
C ARG A 81 -33.06 5.17 7.29
N ALA A 82 -31.98 5.88 7.59
CA ALA A 82 -30.61 5.37 7.55
C ALA A 82 -30.29 4.39 8.69
N ILE A 83 -31.17 3.40 8.88
CA ILE A 83 -31.08 2.35 9.89
C ILE A 83 -31.30 1.02 9.18
N VAL A 84 -30.48 0.03 9.51
CA VAL A 84 -30.65 -1.35 9.07
C VAL A 84 -30.52 -2.29 10.27
N ALA A 85 -31.26 -3.40 10.26
CA ALA A 85 -31.24 -4.37 11.35
C ALA A 85 -30.98 -5.80 10.84
N ALA A 86 -30.18 -6.55 11.57
CA ALA A 86 -29.99 -7.98 11.37
C ALA A 86 -30.50 -8.75 12.59
N ILE A 87 -31.45 -9.66 12.37
CA ILE A 87 -32.04 -10.50 13.43
C ILE A 87 -31.56 -11.93 13.19
N LEU A 88 -30.67 -12.41 14.05
CA LEU A 88 -30.03 -13.72 13.91
C LEU A 88 -30.60 -14.73 14.92
N GLY A 89 -30.18 -15.99 14.78
CA GLY A 89 -30.50 -17.06 15.72
C GLY A 89 -29.80 -16.95 17.07
N THR A 90 -30.09 -17.90 17.94
CA THR A 90 -29.50 -17.99 19.29
C THR A 90 -28.23 -18.84 19.33
N ALA A 91 -27.77 -19.36 18.18
CA ALA A 91 -26.51 -20.07 18.11
C ALA A 91 -25.34 -19.08 18.21
N PRO A 92 -24.25 -19.41 18.96
CA PRO A 92 -23.08 -18.55 19.01
C PRO A 92 -22.48 -18.29 17.63
N LEU A 93 -22.00 -17.05 17.43
CA LEU A 93 -21.41 -16.60 16.17
C LEU A 93 -20.03 -17.23 15.94
N GLN A 94 -19.99 -18.39 15.25
CA GLN A 94 -18.75 -19.17 15.08
C GLN A 94 -17.62 -18.39 14.38
N GLU A 95 -17.94 -17.57 13.38
CA GLU A 95 -16.94 -16.73 12.68
C GLU A 95 -16.29 -15.67 13.60
N TYR A 96 -16.86 -15.44 14.78
CA TYR A 96 -16.43 -14.45 15.76
C TYR A 96 -16.15 -15.09 17.14
N ALA A 97 -15.95 -16.41 17.21
CA ALA A 97 -15.81 -17.15 18.47
C ALA A 97 -14.60 -16.72 19.32
N ASP A 98 -13.56 -16.17 18.68
CA ASP A 98 -12.36 -15.66 19.35
C ASP A 98 -12.52 -14.21 19.86
N SER A 99 -13.65 -13.55 19.58
CA SER A 99 -13.93 -12.19 20.04
C SER A 99 -14.54 -12.18 21.44
N ASP A 100 -14.18 -11.17 22.23
CA ASP A 100 -14.84 -10.89 23.49
C ASP A 100 -16.25 -10.30 23.33
N GLN A 101 -16.55 -9.69 22.17
CA GLN A 101 -17.85 -9.10 21.84
C GLN A 101 -18.29 -9.51 20.41
N PRO A 102 -18.64 -10.79 20.19
CA PRO A 102 -18.93 -11.32 18.86
C PRO A 102 -20.04 -10.56 18.11
N ASN A 103 -21.11 -10.20 18.83
CA ASN A 103 -22.22 -9.41 18.31
C ASN A 103 -21.78 -8.01 17.83
N ARG A 104 -20.92 -7.34 18.60
CA ARG A 104 -20.40 -6.02 18.27
C ARG A 104 -19.43 -6.07 17.10
N ASP A 105 -18.58 -7.09 17.00
CA ASP A 105 -17.65 -7.22 15.88
C ASP A 105 -18.40 -7.57 14.58
N LEU A 106 -19.41 -8.43 14.63
CA LEU A 106 -20.31 -8.64 13.49
C LEU A 106 -21.04 -7.36 13.08
N CYS A 107 -21.52 -6.58 14.05
CA CYS A 107 -22.17 -5.30 13.83
C CYS A 107 -21.23 -4.29 13.13
N LYS A 108 -19.95 -4.22 13.50
CA LYS A 108 -18.94 -3.40 12.80
C LYS A 108 -18.71 -3.89 11.38
N ASP A 109 -18.57 -5.20 11.18
CA ASP A 109 -18.38 -5.79 9.85
C ASP A 109 -19.57 -5.49 8.91
N ILE A 110 -20.80 -5.53 9.43
CA ILE A 110 -21.99 -5.12 8.66
C ILE A 110 -21.98 -3.60 8.41
N ALA A 111 -21.58 -2.79 9.39
CA ALA A 111 -21.49 -1.33 9.25
C ALA A 111 -20.45 -0.91 8.19
N GLU A 112 -19.31 -1.61 8.11
CA GLU A 112 -18.32 -1.42 7.04
C GLU A 112 -18.92 -1.69 5.65
N LEU A 113 -19.88 -2.63 5.54
CA LEU A 113 -20.57 -2.95 4.30
C LEU A 113 -21.81 -2.07 4.04
N ALA A 114 -22.34 -1.40 5.05
CA ALA A 114 -23.49 -0.50 4.96
C ALA A 114 -23.09 0.92 5.40
N PRO A 115 -22.10 1.55 4.73
CA PRO A 115 -21.28 2.58 5.36
C PRO A 115 -22.01 3.88 5.70
N THR A 116 -23.21 4.10 5.14
CA THR A 116 -24.04 5.30 5.34
C THR A 116 -25.23 5.04 6.27
N ASN A 117 -25.25 3.92 7.00
CA ASN A 117 -26.37 3.52 7.86
C ASN A 117 -25.93 3.27 9.30
N LEU A 118 -26.85 3.42 10.24
CA LEU A 118 -26.76 2.86 11.57
C LEU A 118 -27.21 1.39 11.51
N VAL A 119 -26.47 0.52 12.19
CA VAL A 119 -26.66 -0.93 12.15
C VAL A 119 -27.07 -1.41 13.54
N ILE A 120 -28.12 -2.22 13.58
CA ILE A 120 -28.56 -2.96 14.77
C ILE A 120 -28.40 -4.45 14.50
N VAL A 121 -27.74 -5.19 15.39
CA VAL A 121 -27.62 -6.66 15.29
C VAL A 121 -28.18 -7.30 16.53
N PHE A 122 -29.19 -8.16 16.38
CA PHE A 122 -29.69 -9.05 17.43
C PHE A 122 -29.10 -10.43 17.24
N ALA A 123 -28.30 -10.91 18.19
CA ALA A 123 -27.63 -12.20 18.12
C ALA A 123 -27.30 -12.72 19.52
N ALA A 124 -27.08 -14.04 19.63
CA ALA A 124 -26.48 -14.60 20.83
C ALA A 124 -24.98 -14.27 20.91
N ASP A 125 -24.51 -13.92 22.10
CA ASP A 125 -23.10 -13.78 22.40
C ASP A 125 -22.43 -15.16 22.65
N LYS A 126 -21.19 -15.14 23.17
CA LYS A 126 -20.43 -16.37 23.46
C LYS A 126 -21.01 -17.18 24.62
N ASP A 127 -21.73 -16.53 25.53
CA ASP A 127 -22.36 -17.15 26.70
C ASP A 127 -23.80 -17.60 26.39
N GLY A 128 -24.29 -17.30 25.19
CA GLY A 128 -25.63 -17.64 24.70
C GLY A 128 -26.68 -16.61 25.09
N GLU A 129 -26.29 -15.45 25.62
CA GLU A 129 -27.19 -14.35 25.93
C GLU A 129 -27.59 -13.65 24.63
N TYR A 130 -28.89 -13.58 24.38
CA TYR A 130 -29.45 -12.94 23.18
C TYR A 130 -29.66 -11.45 23.43
N ASP A 131 -28.80 -10.65 22.82
CA ASP A 131 -28.78 -9.20 23.02
C ASP A 131 -28.54 -8.45 21.70
N SER A 132 -28.61 -7.13 21.76
CA SER A 132 -28.40 -6.25 20.63
C SER A 132 -27.01 -5.58 20.64
N ALA A 133 -26.51 -5.25 19.45
CA ALA A 133 -25.34 -4.41 19.26
C ALA A 133 -25.65 -3.30 18.26
N TYR A 134 -25.11 -2.10 18.53
CA TYR A 134 -25.32 -0.90 17.73
C TYR A 134 -23.99 -0.38 17.18
N CYS A 135 -23.94 -0.10 15.88
CA CYS A 135 -22.75 0.41 15.20
C CYS A 135 -23.13 1.46 14.17
N ASN A 136 -22.25 2.42 13.96
CA ASN A 136 -22.35 3.39 12.89
C ASN A 136 -21.49 2.97 11.71
N GLY A 137 -22.03 3.14 10.50
CA GLY A 137 -21.23 3.03 9.29
C GLY A 137 -20.16 4.13 9.22
N PRO A 138 -18.97 3.84 8.66
CA PRO A 138 -17.85 4.79 8.63
C PRO A 138 -18.11 6.04 7.78
N ASP A 139 -19.06 5.99 6.86
CA ASP A 139 -19.46 7.11 6.00
C ASP A 139 -20.84 7.67 6.41
N PHE A 140 -21.33 7.39 7.63
CA PHE A 140 -22.55 7.99 8.14
C PHE A 140 -22.33 9.50 8.21
N PRO A 141 -23.24 10.33 7.65
CA PRO A 141 -23.00 11.77 7.54
C PRO A 141 -22.92 12.42 8.92
N ASP A 142 -22.07 13.41 9.09
CA ASP A 142 -22.08 14.26 10.28
C ASP A 142 -23.35 15.13 10.31
N PRO A 143 -23.87 15.47 11.51
CA PRO A 143 -24.87 16.50 11.72
C PRO A 143 -24.60 17.79 10.92
N THR A 144 -25.66 18.43 10.41
CA THR A 144 -25.52 19.63 9.57
C THR A 144 -25.93 20.93 10.27
N GLN A 145 -26.61 20.83 11.41
CA GLN A 145 -27.07 21.97 12.21
C GLN A 145 -26.27 22.19 13.49
N THR A 146 -25.38 21.26 13.84
CA THR A 146 -24.54 21.30 15.04
C THR A 146 -23.08 21.05 14.65
N ASP A 147 -22.15 21.34 15.58
CA ASP A 147 -20.72 21.01 15.43
C ASP A 147 -20.39 19.59 15.97
N GLU A 148 -21.41 18.74 16.15
CA GLU A 148 -21.21 17.36 16.61
C GLU A 148 -20.81 16.45 15.44
N ASP A 149 -20.12 15.35 15.74
CA ASP A 149 -19.80 14.30 14.76
C ASP A 149 -20.86 13.19 14.76
N ALA A 150 -20.84 12.36 13.71
CA ALA A 150 -21.74 11.21 13.56
C ALA A 150 -21.70 10.23 14.75
N ASP A 151 -20.53 10.04 15.37
CA ASP A 151 -20.34 9.16 16.53
C ASP A 151 -21.11 9.68 17.75
N ARG A 152 -21.01 10.99 18.02
CA ARG A 152 -21.70 11.64 19.13
C ARG A 152 -23.21 11.67 18.92
N PHE A 153 -23.65 11.92 17.69
CA PHE A 153 -25.06 11.76 17.30
C PHE A 153 -25.57 10.33 17.59
N ALA A 154 -24.86 9.31 17.08
CA ALA A 154 -25.26 7.91 17.26
C ALA A 154 -25.30 7.51 18.74
N LEU A 155 -24.35 7.97 19.55
CA LEU A 155 -24.36 7.77 21.00
C LEU A 155 -25.57 8.43 21.67
N GLY A 156 -25.93 9.65 21.28
CA GLY A 156 -27.13 10.34 21.76
C GLY A 156 -28.41 9.54 21.49
N VAL A 157 -28.55 9.04 20.25
CA VAL A 157 -29.66 8.17 19.85
C VAL A 157 -29.73 6.90 20.72
N ILE A 158 -28.61 6.21 20.92
CA ILE A 158 -28.56 4.98 21.75
C ILE A 158 -28.99 5.28 23.19
N ILE A 159 -28.44 6.32 23.82
CA ILE A 159 -28.76 6.67 25.22
C ILE A 159 -30.25 7.01 25.39
N ALA A 160 -30.80 7.79 24.46
CA ALA A 160 -32.21 8.17 24.48
C ALA A 160 -33.11 6.93 24.31
N ALA A 161 -32.77 6.06 23.37
CA ALA A 161 -33.51 4.84 23.08
C ALA A 161 -33.44 3.83 24.23
N GLU A 162 -32.26 3.63 24.83
CA GLU A 162 -32.04 2.68 25.93
C GLU A 162 -32.88 3.01 27.16
N THR A 163 -32.93 4.30 27.49
CA THR A 163 -33.77 4.79 28.57
C THR A 163 -35.24 4.44 28.32
N ALA A 164 -35.73 4.59 27.09
CA ALA A 164 -37.12 4.33 26.75
C ALA A 164 -37.47 2.84 26.64
N TRP A 165 -36.65 2.04 25.95
CA TRP A 165 -36.96 0.64 25.71
C TRP A 165 -36.84 -0.21 26.96
N SER A 166 -36.03 0.18 27.96
CA SER A 166 -35.88 -0.56 29.22
C SER A 166 -37.21 -0.77 29.97
N TYR A 167 -38.21 0.07 29.70
CA TYR A 167 -39.56 -0.03 30.27
C TYR A 167 -40.55 -0.82 29.40
N ARG A 168 -40.20 -1.14 28.15
CA ARG A 168 -41.10 -1.77 27.16
C ARG A 168 -40.62 -3.14 26.68
N THR A 169 -39.32 -3.38 26.63
CA THR A 169 -38.76 -4.68 26.26
C THR A 169 -39.04 -5.71 27.34
N THR A 170 -39.31 -6.93 26.91
CA THR A 170 -39.48 -8.09 27.80
C THR A 170 -38.58 -9.23 27.32
N GLU A 171 -38.46 -10.28 28.13
CA GLU A 171 -37.71 -11.49 27.75
C GLU A 171 -38.26 -12.14 26.46
N THR A 172 -39.53 -11.93 26.15
CA THR A 172 -40.22 -12.55 25.00
C THR A 172 -40.53 -11.58 23.86
N ASP A 173 -40.31 -10.28 24.04
CA ASP A 173 -40.53 -9.26 23.02
C ASP A 173 -39.49 -8.14 23.11
N ARG A 174 -38.60 -8.12 22.11
CA ARG A 174 -37.54 -7.15 21.88
C ARG A 174 -37.90 -6.19 20.74
N THR A 175 -39.06 -6.32 20.11
CA THR A 175 -39.51 -5.39 19.06
C THR A 175 -39.52 -3.92 19.51
N PRO A 176 -39.95 -3.58 20.76
CA PRO A 176 -39.92 -2.20 21.24
C PRO A 176 -38.54 -1.54 21.21
N GLU A 177 -37.46 -2.31 21.27
CA GLU A 177 -36.11 -1.81 21.20
C GLU A 177 -35.82 -1.08 19.87
N ILE A 178 -36.21 -1.69 18.74
CA ILE A 178 -36.14 -1.05 17.42
C ILE A 178 -37.09 0.14 17.33
N GLU A 179 -38.31 0.03 17.90
CA GLU A 179 -39.29 1.12 17.86
C GLU A 179 -38.77 2.38 18.56
N GLU A 180 -38.22 2.22 19.77
CA GLU A 180 -37.67 3.34 20.53
C GLU A 180 -36.38 3.87 19.90
N TYR A 181 -35.54 3.00 19.33
CA TYR A 181 -34.35 3.44 18.58
C TYR A 181 -34.71 4.32 17.39
N VAL A 182 -35.72 3.93 16.61
CA VAL A 182 -36.21 4.73 15.48
C VAL A 182 -36.83 6.05 15.93
N LEU A 183 -37.58 6.06 17.03
CA LEU A 183 -38.15 7.29 17.59
C LEU A 183 -37.06 8.26 18.09
N ALA A 184 -36.06 7.74 18.79
CA ALA A 184 -34.90 8.52 19.23
C ALA A 184 -34.11 9.07 18.04
N PHE A 185 -33.89 8.25 17.01
CA PHE A 185 -33.26 8.68 15.77
C PHE A 185 -34.04 9.82 15.11
N ASP A 186 -35.37 9.68 14.97
CA ASP A 186 -36.19 10.70 14.33
C ASP A 186 -36.18 12.03 15.10
N ALA A 187 -36.19 11.96 16.43
CA ALA A 187 -36.11 13.14 17.30
C ALA A 187 -34.75 13.84 17.15
N GLU A 188 -33.65 13.13 17.38
CA GLU A 188 -32.28 13.67 17.27
C GLU A 188 -32.00 14.16 15.85
N ALA A 189 -32.36 13.39 14.83
CA ALA A 189 -32.10 13.76 13.45
C ALA A 189 -32.91 14.99 13.00
N GLY A 190 -34.13 15.14 13.51
CA GLY A 190 -34.96 16.33 13.29
C GLY A 190 -34.28 17.61 13.77
N GLU A 191 -33.64 17.55 14.94
CA GLU A 191 -32.89 18.68 15.52
C GLU A 191 -31.56 18.89 14.80
N GLN A 192 -30.80 17.82 14.56
CA GLN A 192 -29.40 17.89 14.16
C GLN A 192 -29.16 17.97 12.64
N TYR A 193 -30.07 17.45 11.80
CA TYR A 193 -29.91 17.42 10.33
C TYR A 193 -30.95 18.26 9.58
N GLY A 194 -32.07 18.60 10.23
CA GLY A 194 -33.19 19.32 9.61
C GLY A 194 -34.00 18.51 8.59
N LYS A 195 -33.42 17.42 8.07
CA LYS A 195 -34.07 16.35 7.32
C LYS A 195 -33.53 15.01 7.78
N LEU A 196 -34.41 14.02 7.90
CA LEU A 196 -34.04 12.67 8.30
C LEU A 196 -33.05 12.05 7.28
N PRO A 197 -31.87 11.59 7.74
CA PRO A 197 -30.98 10.78 6.92
C PRO A 197 -31.69 9.51 6.44
N ARG A 198 -31.57 9.22 5.15
CA ARG A 198 -32.21 8.08 4.50
C ARG A 198 -31.20 6.98 4.22
N ARG A 199 -31.70 5.75 4.13
CA ARG A 199 -30.91 4.56 3.84
C ARG A 199 -30.09 4.76 2.57
N GLY A 200 -28.76 4.70 2.71
CA GLY A 200 -27.86 4.74 1.57
C GLY A 200 -27.72 3.38 0.90
N THR A 201 -27.12 3.37 -0.30
CA THR A 201 -26.89 2.14 -1.05
C THR A 201 -25.84 1.29 -0.35
N VAL A 202 -26.17 0.04 -0.05
CA VAL A 202 -25.19 -0.98 0.36
C VAL A 202 -24.40 -1.39 -0.90
N PRO A 203 -23.07 -1.14 -0.96
CA PRO A 203 -22.29 -1.35 -2.18
C PRO A 203 -22.31 -2.79 -2.66
N ASP A 204 -22.15 -2.96 -3.99
CA ASP A 204 -21.88 -4.26 -4.56
C ASP A 204 -20.54 -4.79 -4.06
N LEU A 205 -20.60 -5.92 -3.33
CA LEU A 205 -19.43 -6.73 -2.99
C LEU A 205 -18.60 -6.92 -4.26
N PRO A 206 -17.26 -6.79 -4.19
CA PRO A 206 -16.42 -6.81 -5.36
C PRO A 206 -16.70 -8.09 -6.15
N THR A 207 -17.33 -7.91 -7.31
CA THR A 207 -17.64 -8.99 -8.25
C THR A 207 -16.36 -9.75 -8.56
N PHE A 208 -16.42 -11.07 -8.72
CA PHE A 208 -15.26 -11.94 -9.03
C PHE A 208 -14.28 -11.35 -10.06
N GLY A 209 -14.78 -10.57 -11.03
CA GLY A 209 -13.96 -9.82 -12.00
C GLY A 209 -12.98 -8.82 -11.37
N ARG A 210 -13.34 -8.09 -10.31
CA ARG A 210 -12.43 -7.18 -9.60
C ARG A 210 -11.34 -7.94 -8.85
N LEU A 211 -11.69 -9.06 -8.20
CA LEU A 211 -10.74 -9.96 -7.56
C LEU A 211 -9.75 -10.58 -8.56
N ALA A 212 -10.23 -11.00 -9.73
CA ALA A 212 -9.37 -11.51 -10.80
C ALA A 212 -8.42 -10.42 -11.32
N LEU A 213 -8.89 -9.18 -11.41
CA LEU A 213 -8.10 -8.05 -11.91
C LEU A 213 -7.04 -7.59 -10.89
N THR A 214 -7.34 -7.59 -9.59
CA THR A 214 -6.34 -7.34 -8.54
C THR A 214 -5.30 -8.45 -8.47
N ALA A 215 -5.72 -9.72 -8.60
CA ALA A 215 -4.79 -10.84 -8.68
C ALA A 215 -3.87 -10.73 -9.91
N ALA A 216 -4.42 -10.40 -11.08
CA ALA A 216 -3.63 -10.18 -12.29
C ALA A 216 -2.66 -9.00 -12.16
N ALA A 217 -3.08 -7.91 -11.51
CA ALA A 217 -2.23 -6.75 -11.24
C ALA A 217 -1.06 -7.10 -10.30
N MET A 218 -1.30 -7.92 -9.28
CA MET A 218 -0.26 -8.40 -8.36
C MET A 218 0.78 -9.28 -9.08
N VAL A 219 0.33 -10.20 -9.95
CA VAL A 219 1.22 -11.01 -10.79
C VAL A 219 2.01 -10.13 -11.77
N ALA A 220 1.36 -9.16 -12.42
CA ALA A 220 2.06 -8.24 -13.33
C ALA A 220 3.12 -7.42 -12.59
N CYS A 221 2.83 -6.91 -11.39
CA CYS A 221 3.75 -6.12 -10.59
C CYS A 221 4.99 -6.93 -10.17
N THR A 222 4.81 -8.19 -9.76
CA THR A 222 5.93 -9.08 -9.42
C THR A 222 6.81 -9.38 -10.63
N VAL A 223 6.23 -9.61 -11.81
CA VAL A 223 6.99 -9.79 -13.05
C VAL A 223 7.79 -8.54 -13.41
N VAL A 224 7.18 -7.35 -13.32
CA VAL A 224 7.87 -6.07 -13.58
C VAL A 224 9.03 -5.85 -12.60
N LEU A 225 8.82 -6.10 -11.30
CA LEU A 225 9.87 -5.99 -10.29
C LEU A 225 11.04 -6.95 -10.59
N PHE A 226 10.73 -8.20 -10.96
CA PHE A 226 11.75 -9.16 -11.36
C PHE A 226 12.57 -8.68 -12.56
N LEU A 227 11.93 -8.10 -13.57
CA LEU A 227 12.61 -7.55 -14.74
C LEU A 227 13.52 -6.36 -14.38
N ILE A 228 13.09 -5.49 -13.47
CA ILE A 228 13.89 -4.37 -12.96
C ILE A 228 15.11 -4.89 -12.17
N LEU A 229 14.92 -5.85 -11.26
CA LEU A 229 16.02 -6.45 -10.50
C LEU A 229 17.01 -7.17 -11.42
N ARG A 230 16.50 -7.87 -12.44
CA ARG A 230 17.33 -8.55 -13.45
C ARG A 230 18.15 -7.55 -14.27
N SER A 231 17.55 -6.43 -14.70
CA SER A 231 18.28 -5.42 -15.49
C SER A 231 19.35 -4.73 -14.64
N ALA A 232 19.05 -4.39 -13.38
CA ALA A 232 19.99 -3.84 -12.42
C ALA A 232 21.17 -4.81 -12.16
N ALA A 233 20.90 -6.10 -11.96
CA ALA A 233 21.92 -7.12 -11.77
C ALA A 233 22.82 -7.27 -13.01
N LEU A 234 22.27 -7.19 -14.22
CA LEU A 234 23.04 -7.24 -15.46
C LEU A 234 23.91 -5.98 -15.63
N ALA A 235 23.39 -4.80 -15.32
CA ALA A 235 24.15 -3.55 -15.34
C ALA A 235 25.32 -3.58 -14.33
N ALA A 236 25.07 -4.04 -13.10
CA ALA A 236 26.09 -4.21 -12.08
C ALA A 236 27.18 -5.20 -12.51
N ARG A 237 26.80 -6.34 -13.12
CA ARG A 237 27.76 -7.30 -13.68
C ARG A 237 28.62 -6.71 -14.79
N ARG A 238 28.07 -5.85 -15.65
CA ARG A 238 28.83 -5.16 -16.70
C ARG A 238 29.85 -4.20 -16.08
N LYS A 239 29.43 -3.40 -15.11
CA LYS A 239 30.32 -2.46 -14.37
C LYS A 239 31.45 -3.19 -13.64
N ALA A 240 31.13 -4.27 -12.93
CA ALA A 240 32.13 -5.09 -12.25
C ALA A 240 33.14 -5.74 -13.22
N ARG A 241 32.70 -6.13 -14.43
CA ARG A 241 33.62 -6.65 -15.46
C ARG A 241 34.56 -5.58 -15.97
N THR A 242 34.08 -4.35 -16.22
CA THR A 242 34.92 -3.24 -16.67
C THR A 242 35.93 -2.83 -15.59
N GLU A 243 35.53 -2.77 -14.32
CA GLU A 243 36.42 -2.48 -13.21
C GLU A 243 37.50 -3.56 -13.02
N ARG A 244 37.12 -4.85 -13.12
CA ARG A 244 38.09 -5.96 -13.07
C ARG A 244 39.09 -5.92 -14.23
N ALA A 245 38.62 -5.66 -15.45
CA ALA A 245 39.51 -5.55 -16.62
C ALA A 245 40.51 -4.40 -16.45
N ARG A 246 40.05 -3.28 -15.92
CA ARG A 246 40.84 -2.10 -15.62
C ARG A 246 41.88 -2.36 -14.52
N SER A 247 41.47 -2.98 -13.41
CA SER A 247 42.36 -3.36 -12.31
C SER A 247 43.49 -4.27 -12.82
N ARG A 248 43.17 -5.26 -13.67
CA ARG A 248 44.16 -6.13 -14.32
C ARG A 248 45.15 -5.36 -15.21
N LEU A 249 44.67 -4.40 -16.00
CA LEU A 249 45.53 -3.56 -16.84
C LEU A 249 46.48 -2.72 -15.96
N ARG A 250 45.95 -2.09 -14.90
CA ARG A 250 46.73 -1.27 -13.98
C ARG A 250 47.81 -2.10 -13.27
N SER A 251 47.48 -3.30 -12.78
CA SER A 251 48.46 -4.20 -12.17
C SER A 251 49.53 -4.67 -13.16
N ALA A 252 49.18 -4.87 -14.44
CA ALA A 252 50.14 -5.27 -15.46
C ALA A 252 51.12 -4.13 -15.81
N LEU A 253 50.63 -2.89 -15.91
CA LEU A 253 51.45 -1.70 -16.14
C LEU A 253 52.36 -1.39 -14.96
N ASP A 254 51.86 -1.50 -13.73
CA ASP A 254 52.66 -1.33 -12.52
C ASP A 254 53.84 -2.29 -12.47
N ALA A 255 53.60 -3.57 -12.76
CA ALA A 255 54.66 -4.58 -12.84
C ALA A 255 55.70 -4.30 -13.95
N ARG A 256 55.30 -3.66 -15.06
CA ARG A 256 56.22 -3.26 -16.14
C ARG A 256 57.05 -2.04 -15.76
N LEU A 257 56.40 -1.02 -15.20
CA LEU A 257 57.07 0.18 -14.71
C LEU A 257 58.09 -0.15 -13.61
N ASN A 258 57.78 -1.06 -12.70
CA ASN A 258 58.75 -1.52 -11.70
C ASN A 258 59.99 -2.17 -12.33
N ARG A 259 59.82 -3.00 -13.38
CA ARG A 259 60.96 -3.57 -14.11
C ARG A 259 61.76 -2.51 -14.88
N LEU A 260 61.09 -1.53 -15.46
CA LEU A 260 61.74 -0.39 -16.11
C LEU A 260 62.54 0.44 -15.10
N ALA A 261 62.03 0.62 -13.88
CA ALA A 261 62.74 1.28 -12.80
C ALA A 261 64.08 0.58 -12.52
N ASP A 262 64.07 -0.75 -12.41
CA ASP A 262 65.28 -1.53 -12.16
C ASP A 262 66.31 -1.34 -13.26
N ILE A 263 65.89 -1.33 -14.53
CA ILE A 263 66.76 -1.11 -15.70
C ILE A 263 67.35 0.30 -15.66
N VAL A 264 66.52 1.33 -15.56
CA VAL A 264 66.95 2.74 -15.58
C VAL A 264 67.88 3.07 -14.40
N LEU A 265 67.65 2.47 -13.23
CA LEU A 265 68.45 2.75 -12.02
C LEU A 265 69.75 1.94 -11.95
N HIS A 266 69.82 0.77 -12.59
CA HIS A 266 70.96 -0.15 -12.45
C HIS A 266 71.64 -0.48 -13.79
N GLU A 267 71.45 0.35 -14.82
CA GLU A 267 71.99 0.09 -16.15
C GLU A 267 73.53 0.06 -16.14
N PRO A 268 74.17 -1.03 -16.64
CA PRO A 268 75.62 -1.11 -16.74
C PRO A 268 76.11 -0.26 -17.94
N GLY A 269 76.24 1.05 -17.75
CA GLY A 269 76.64 2.00 -18.79
C GLY A 269 76.78 3.45 -18.31
N ALA A 270 76.97 4.40 -19.24
CA ALA A 270 76.90 5.82 -18.92
C ALA A 270 75.43 6.22 -18.67
N ALA A 271 75.17 6.94 -17.58
CA ALA A 271 73.81 7.30 -17.18
C ALA A 271 73.04 8.05 -18.29
N ASN A 272 71.87 7.53 -18.68
CA ASN A 272 70.98 8.16 -19.65
C ASN A 272 69.92 9.01 -18.93
N ALA A 273 70.23 10.30 -18.77
CA ALA A 273 69.35 11.25 -18.07
C ALA A 273 67.99 11.43 -18.78
N GLU A 274 67.93 11.30 -20.10
CA GLU A 274 66.70 11.49 -20.89
C GLU A 274 65.73 10.31 -20.69
N ALA A 275 66.24 9.08 -20.67
CA ALA A 275 65.44 7.90 -20.37
C ALA A 275 64.91 7.93 -18.92
N ALA A 276 65.73 8.40 -17.97
CA ALA A 276 65.30 8.57 -16.58
C ALA A 276 64.20 9.63 -16.44
N GLN A 277 64.30 10.75 -17.14
CA GLN A 277 63.25 11.78 -17.14
C GLN A 277 61.94 11.23 -17.72
N ARG A 278 61.99 10.57 -18.89
CA ARG A 278 60.80 9.96 -19.51
C ARG A 278 60.15 8.90 -18.62
N TYR A 279 60.95 8.08 -17.93
CA TYR A 279 60.44 7.11 -16.97
C TYR A 279 59.64 7.78 -15.86
N VAL A 280 60.19 8.85 -15.25
CA VAL A 280 59.52 9.58 -14.15
C VAL A 280 58.23 10.24 -14.64
N GLU A 281 58.23 10.84 -15.83
CA GLU A 281 57.03 11.44 -16.43
C GLU A 281 55.94 10.39 -16.69
N THR A 282 56.31 9.22 -17.23
CA THR A 282 55.39 8.10 -17.49
C THR A 282 54.82 7.53 -16.19
N LEU A 283 55.65 7.40 -15.14
CA LEU A 283 55.22 6.96 -13.81
C LEU A 283 54.24 7.96 -13.18
N HIS A 284 54.48 9.26 -13.35
CA HIS A 284 53.57 10.30 -12.87
C HIS A 284 52.21 10.21 -13.57
N ARG A 285 52.18 10.11 -14.90
CA ARG A 285 50.95 9.91 -15.68
C ARG A 285 50.22 8.62 -15.30
N PHE A 286 50.95 7.52 -15.05
CA PHE A 286 50.36 6.26 -14.57
C PHE A 286 49.64 6.43 -13.22
N ARG A 287 50.21 7.21 -12.30
CA ARG A 287 49.60 7.46 -10.99
C ARG A 287 48.32 8.29 -11.11
N GLU A 288 48.31 9.25 -12.02
CA GLU A 288 47.16 10.13 -12.29
C GLU A 288 46.11 9.48 -13.19
N ALA A 289 46.44 8.39 -13.89
CA ALA A 289 45.54 7.71 -14.82
C ALA A 289 44.39 6.98 -14.11
N ASP A 290 43.24 7.66 -14.05
CA ASP A 290 41.97 7.18 -13.48
C ASP A 290 40.89 6.93 -14.52
N GLU A 291 41.20 7.01 -15.82
CA GLU A 291 40.35 6.50 -16.92
C GLU A 291 41.03 5.44 -17.81
N ARG A 292 40.22 4.62 -18.50
CA ARG A 292 40.76 3.52 -19.32
C ARG A 292 41.59 4.05 -20.50
N GLY A 293 41.14 5.14 -21.12
CA GLY A 293 41.89 5.81 -22.19
C GLY A 293 43.28 6.25 -21.74
N GLN A 294 43.37 6.87 -20.56
CA GLN A 294 44.64 7.28 -19.97
C GLN A 294 45.58 6.09 -19.69
N LEU A 295 45.04 4.95 -19.22
CA LEU A 295 45.84 3.74 -19.02
C LEU A 295 46.34 3.12 -20.33
N ASP A 296 45.56 3.23 -21.42
CA ASP A 296 45.98 2.77 -22.74
C ASP A 296 47.07 3.69 -23.34
N GLU A 297 47.03 5.00 -23.08
CA GLU A 297 48.10 5.95 -23.43
C GLU A 297 49.40 5.66 -22.67
N VAL A 298 49.31 5.50 -21.35
CA VAL A 298 50.46 5.12 -20.51
C VAL A 298 51.07 3.80 -20.98
N ARG A 299 50.24 2.84 -21.41
CA ARG A 299 50.73 1.59 -21.97
C ARG A 299 51.58 1.81 -23.23
N ALA A 300 51.14 2.67 -24.14
CA ALA A 300 51.88 2.98 -25.35
C ALA A 300 53.23 3.66 -25.03
N GLU A 301 53.26 4.55 -24.04
CA GLU A 301 54.49 5.20 -23.57
C GLU A 301 55.46 4.20 -22.92
N VAL A 302 54.96 3.29 -22.09
CA VAL A 302 55.74 2.17 -21.53
C VAL A 302 56.30 1.27 -22.63
N ASP A 303 55.52 0.98 -23.68
CA ASP A 303 55.98 0.17 -24.82
C ASP A 303 57.12 0.84 -25.61
N GLU A 304 57.06 2.16 -25.81
CA GLU A 304 58.12 2.91 -26.50
C GLU A 304 59.38 3.02 -25.63
N LEU A 305 59.24 3.29 -24.33
CA LEU A 305 60.37 3.37 -23.40
C LEU A 305 61.08 2.01 -23.25
N GLU A 306 60.34 0.90 -23.21
CA GLU A 306 60.92 -0.45 -23.21
C GLU A 306 61.70 -0.75 -24.50
N LYS A 307 61.30 -0.21 -25.66
CA LYS A 307 62.04 -0.39 -26.93
C LYS A 307 63.32 0.42 -26.95
N GLU A 308 63.28 1.65 -26.42
CA GLU A 308 64.43 2.55 -26.35
C GLU A 308 65.54 1.97 -25.47
N LEU A 309 65.19 1.49 -24.28
CA LEU A 309 66.13 0.91 -23.31
C LEU A 309 66.68 -0.48 -23.66
N ARG A 310 66.17 -1.11 -24.74
CA ARG A 310 66.66 -2.42 -25.22
C ARG A 310 67.60 -2.32 -26.42
N ARG A 311 67.81 -1.12 -26.97
CA ARG A 311 68.71 -0.87 -28.10
C ARG A 311 70.12 -0.58 -27.61
#